data_AF-A0A4S8JI74-F1
#
_entry.id   AF-A0A4S8JI74-F1
#
_cell.length_a   1.000
_cell.length_b   1.000
_cell.length_c   1.000
_cell.angle_alpha   90.00
_cell.angle_beta   90.00
_cell.angle_gamma   90.00
#
_symmetry.space_group_name_H-M   'P 1'
#
loop_
_entity.id
_entity.type
_entity.pdbx_description
1 polymer ?
#
loop_
_entity_poly.entity_id
_entity_poly.type
_entity_poly.pdbx_seq_one_letter_code
_entity_poly.pdbx_strand_id
1 'polypeptide(L)'
;MTIGNVLSITKTWGSKDLLDLSLPIGVRTEAIQDDRPEFSSLRAVLFGPYLLVGLSSGEWELGKQDVARGLSDWILPVPDDHRLQLVSLTQGSCGGTTFLSGLNASGLDATRLLTMAAPPKLGTNAAAQATFRLVYTDQKAVPPIASRQAVIGRVVLLEPFDLPDKVVSHQGAGKGLIISVTADVPPDRTASVFRVVEGLDGTSTTISLEADSTPGCFVHHDCVSGDGVRLVCPANDADRNGAAFRTAASFTFGNGLSGYHPISFTAKGTKRSFLLQPLLSLRDETYTTYFNVGGTFWYCPRGPKQADTTMQTWNFKSDVAHSTHVAGSRPSPPPYE
;
A
#
# COMPACT_ATOMS: atom_id res chain seq x y z
N MET A 1 -17.03 22.80 -18.09
CA MET A 1 -16.82 22.52 -16.65
C MET A 1 -18.18 22.63 -15.99
N THR A 2 -18.89 21.53 -15.77
CA THR A 2 -20.21 21.59 -15.13
C THR A 2 -19.97 21.81 -13.65
N ILE A 3 -20.39 22.98 -13.17
CA ILE A 3 -20.37 23.36 -11.75
C ILE A 3 -21.15 22.28 -10.98
N GLY A 4 -20.62 21.83 -9.85
CA GLY A 4 -21.29 20.83 -9.01
C GLY A 4 -22.70 21.30 -8.62
N ASN A 5 -23.69 20.43 -8.73
CA ASN A 5 -25.06 20.75 -8.33
C ASN A 5 -25.23 20.52 -6.83
N VAL A 6 -25.78 21.50 -6.12
CA VAL A 6 -26.15 21.36 -4.71
C VAL A 6 -27.49 20.65 -4.61
N LEU A 7 -27.54 19.51 -3.91
CA LEU A 7 -28.79 18.87 -3.54
C LEU A 7 -29.26 19.42 -2.18
N SER A 8 -30.22 20.34 -2.20
CA SER A 8 -30.87 20.84 -0.97
C SER A 8 -32.08 19.97 -0.61
N ILE A 9 -32.04 19.35 0.57
CA ILE A 9 -33.14 18.56 1.11
C ILE A 9 -33.88 19.39 2.15
N THR A 10 -35.04 19.93 1.78
CA THR A 10 -35.89 20.76 2.66
C THR A 10 -37.02 19.90 3.24
N LYS A 11 -36.82 19.39 4.45
CA LYS A 11 -37.82 18.62 5.20
C LYS A 11 -37.80 19.04 6.67
N THR A 12 -38.96 19.01 7.32
CA THR A 12 -39.06 19.14 8.79
C THR A 12 -38.64 17.81 9.40
N TRP A 13 -37.48 17.80 10.07
CA TRP A 13 -36.89 16.59 10.65
C TRP A 13 -37.46 16.32 12.04
N GLY A 14 -37.88 15.07 12.28
CA GLY A 14 -38.26 14.56 13.59
C GLY A 14 -37.09 13.90 14.32
N SER A 15 -37.25 13.65 15.62
CA SER A 15 -36.34 12.76 16.36
C SER A 15 -36.45 11.35 15.78
N LYS A 16 -35.32 10.75 15.38
CA LYS A 16 -35.19 9.42 14.73
C LYS A 16 -35.42 9.37 13.22
N ASP A 17 -35.55 10.51 12.54
CA ASP A 17 -35.49 10.49 11.08
C ASP A 17 -34.09 10.05 10.60
N LEU A 18 -34.05 9.20 9.58
CA LEU A 18 -32.83 8.72 8.92
C LEU A 18 -32.78 9.26 7.49
N LEU A 19 -31.63 9.76 7.08
CA LEU A 19 -31.35 10.17 5.71
C LEU A 19 -30.36 9.19 5.08
N ASP A 20 -30.84 8.34 4.18
CA ASP A 20 -30.00 7.47 3.37
C ASP A 20 -29.75 8.12 2.01
N LEU A 21 -28.48 8.39 1.69
CA LEU A 21 -28.04 8.94 0.40
C LEU A 21 -27.33 7.86 -0.40
N SER A 22 -27.90 7.48 -1.55
CA SER A 22 -27.25 6.61 -2.53
C SER A 22 -26.74 7.44 -3.69
N LEU A 23 -25.45 7.75 -3.69
CA LEU A 23 -24.78 8.46 -4.78
C LEU A 23 -24.19 7.42 -5.75
N PRO A 24 -24.52 7.46 -7.05
CA PRO A 24 -23.93 6.58 -8.05
C PRO A 24 -22.50 7.06 -8.36
N ILE A 25 -21.56 6.75 -7.48
CA ILE A 25 -20.14 7.03 -7.65
C ILE A 25 -19.45 5.70 -7.97
N GLY A 26 -18.98 5.60 -9.21
CA GLY A 26 -18.28 4.42 -9.71
C GLY A 26 -16.90 4.76 -10.25
N VAL A 27 -16.11 3.72 -10.45
CA VAL A 27 -14.88 3.77 -11.22
C VAL A 27 -15.23 3.87 -12.70
N ARG A 28 -14.60 4.79 -13.42
CA ARG A 28 -14.69 4.90 -14.88
C ARG A 28 -13.33 5.20 -15.49
N THR A 29 -13.22 5.00 -16.79
CA THR A 29 -12.04 5.41 -17.55
C THR A 29 -12.39 6.49 -18.57
N GLU A 30 -11.48 7.42 -18.80
CA GLU A 30 -11.63 8.50 -19.78
C GLU A 30 -10.42 8.53 -20.71
N ALA A 31 -10.65 8.63 -22.03
CA ALA A 31 -9.55 8.81 -22.99
C ALA A 31 -8.89 10.17 -22.82
N ILE A 32 -7.58 10.21 -23.04
CA ILE A 32 -6.88 11.50 -23.07
C ILE A 32 -7.35 12.32 -24.27
N GLN A 33 -7.22 13.64 -24.17
CA GLN A 33 -7.57 14.57 -25.24
C GLN A 33 -6.41 14.72 -26.24
N ASP A 34 -5.95 13.59 -26.76
CA ASP A 34 -4.90 13.50 -27.78
C ASP A 34 -5.37 12.50 -28.84
N ASP A 35 -5.45 12.94 -30.09
CA ASP A 35 -5.98 12.17 -31.21
C ASP A 35 -4.90 11.42 -31.98
N ARG A 36 -3.63 11.54 -31.59
CA ARG A 36 -2.55 10.81 -32.23
C ARG A 36 -2.68 9.30 -31.96
N PRO A 37 -2.50 8.44 -32.98
CA PRO A 37 -2.76 7.00 -32.86
C PRO A 37 -2.01 6.31 -31.71
N GLU A 38 -0.78 6.75 -31.42
CA GLU A 38 0.08 6.20 -30.37
C GLU A 38 -0.48 6.41 -28.95
N PHE A 39 -1.44 7.32 -28.75
CA PHE A 39 -2.10 7.54 -27.46
C PHE A 39 -3.55 7.07 -27.41
N SER A 40 -4.06 6.44 -28.48
CA SER A 40 -5.46 6.01 -28.58
C SER A 40 -5.90 5.02 -27.49
N SER A 41 -4.96 4.27 -26.91
CA SER A 41 -5.19 3.32 -25.83
C SER A 41 -5.00 3.90 -24.43
N LEU A 42 -4.54 5.15 -24.32
CA LEU A 42 -4.33 5.82 -23.04
C LEU A 42 -5.65 6.26 -22.41
N ARG A 43 -5.81 5.86 -21.15
CA ARG A 43 -6.96 6.24 -20.34
C ARG A 43 -6.54 6.76 -18.97
N ALA A 44 -7.22 7.79 -18.49
CA ALA A 44 -7.25 8.15 -17.08
C ALA A 44 -8.26 7.25 -16.34
N VAL A 45 -8.01 6.97 -15.07
CA VAL A 45 -8.95 6.27 -14.18
C VAL A 45 -9.55 7.28 -13.21
N LEU A 46 -10.88 7.31 -13.07
CA LEU A 46 -11.58 8.23 -12.19
C LEU A 46 -12.52 7.48 -11.25
N PHE A 47 -12.61 7.95 -10.01
CA PHE A 47 -13.67 7.58 -9.08
C PHE A 47 -14.49 8.84 -8.75
N GLY A 48 -15.69 8.94 -9.32
CA GLY A 48 -16.46 10.19 -9.27
C GLY A 48 -15.66 11.38 -9.84
N PRO A 49 -15.46 12.48 -9.10
CA PRO A 49 -14.66 13.61 -9.56
C PRO A 49 -13.15 13.42 -9.37
N TYR A 50 -12.70 12.35 -8.70
CA TYR A 50 -11.29 12.16 -8.35
C TYR A 50 -10.54 11.43 -9.46
N LEU A 51 -9.46 12.04 -9.95
CA LEU A 51 -8.47 11.38 -10.78
C LEU A 51 -7.64 10.44 -9.89
N LEU A 52 -7.66 9.15 -10.23
CA LEU A 52 -6.87 8.12 -9.57
C LEU A 52 -5.55 7.95 -10.31
N VAL A 53 -4.43 8.03 -9.58
CA VAL A 53 -3.07 7.84 -10.09
C VAL A 53 -2.42 6.65 -9.42
N GLY A 54 -1.59 5.93 -10.17
CA GLY A 54 -0.89 4.74 -9.67
C GLY A 54 0.46 5.08 -9.09
N LEU A 55 0.80 4.57 -7.90
CA LEU A 55 2.16 4.64 -7.37
C LEU A 55 3.10 3.77 -8.22
N SER A 56 3.76 4.40 -9.17
CA SER A 56 4.76 3.76 -10.03
C SER A 56 5.70 4.81 -10.62
N SER A 57 6.84 4.34 -11.12
CA SER A 57 7.86 5.16 -11.80
C SER A 57 8.01 4.69 -13.24
N GLY A 58 6.99 4.91 -14.06
CA GLY A 58 7.04 4.66 -15.50
C GLY A 58 6.38 3.37 -15.99
N GLU A 59 5.91 2.49 -15.11
CA GLU A 59 4.99 1.40 -15.50
C GLU A 59 3.56 1.94 -15.56
N TRP A 60 2.85 1.62 -16.65
CA TRP A 60 1.54 2.18 -17.02
C TRP A 60 0.65 1.18 -17.76
N GLU A 61 1.12 -0.06 -17.96
CA GLU A 61 0.41 -1.11 -18.67
C GLU A 61 -0.61 -1.82 -17.75
N LEU A 62 -1.89 -1.51 -17.92
CA LEU A 62 -2.98 -2.26 -17.30
C LEU A 62 -3.19 -3.58 -18.05
N GLY A 63 -3.63 -4.65 -17.35
CA GLY A 63 -3.76 -5.98 -17.93
C GLY A 63 -4.65 -6.01 -19.18
N LYS A 64 -4.40 -6.95 -20.11
CA LYS A 64 -5.27 -7.16 -21.29
C LYS A 64 -6.70 -7.42 -20.82
N GLN A 65 -7.60 -6.55 -21.25
CA GLN A 65 -8.94 -6.48 -20.71
C GLN A 65 -9.84 -7.48 -21.41
N ASP A 66 -10.42 -8.39 -20.64
CA ASP A 66 -11.62 -9.08 -21.08
C ASP A 66 -12.76 -8.06 -21.03
N VAL A 67 -13.17 -7.55 -22.18
CA VAL A 67 -14.25 -6.55 -22.30
C VAL A 67 -15.57 -7.07 -21.72
N ALA A 68 -15.72 -8.39 -21.57
CA ALA A 68 -16.88 -8.99 -20.90
C ALA A 68 -16.87 -8.79 -19.38
N ARG A 69 -15.71 -8.50 -18.78
CA ARG A 69 -15.55 -8.21 -17.35
C ARG A 69 -15.49 -6.70 -17.15
N GLY A 70 -16.36 -6.18 -16.28
CA GLY A 70 -16.49 -4.74 -16.05
C GLY A 70 -15.24 -4.16 -15.37
N LEU A 71 -15.11 -2.82 -15.36
CA LEU A 71 -14.00 -2.12 -14.69
C LEU A 71 -13.82 -2.55 -13.22
N SER A 72 -14.92 -2.78 -12.53
CA SER A 72 -14.96 -3.20 -11.13
C SER A 72 -14.39 -4.59 -10.87
N ASP A 73 -14.17 -5.42 -11.91
CA ASP A 73 -13.61 -6.76 -11.74
C ASP A 73 -12.08 -6.77 -11.62
N TRP A 74 -11.44 -5.67 -12.03
CA TRP A 74 -9.98 -5.58 -12.09
C TRP A 74 -9.41 -4.27 -11.50
N ILE A 75 -10.27 -3.33 -11.13
CA ILE A 75 -9.97 -2.20 -10.24
C ILE A 75 -10.82 -2.36 -8.97
N LEU A 76 -10.20 -2.88 -7.91
CA LEU A 76 -10.89 -3.24 -6.67
C LEU A 76 -10.59 -2.23 -5.56
N PRO A 77 -11.56 -1.84 -4.73
CA PRO A 77 -11.29 -0.99 -3.58
C PRO A 77 -10.32 -1.69 -2.63
N VAL A 78 -9.38 -0.94 -2.04
CA VAL A 78 -8.54 -1.46 -0.97
C VAL A 78 -9.43 -1.70 0.26
N PRO A 79 -9.46 -2.92 0.83
CA PRO A 79 -10.24 -3.19 2.03
C PRO A 79 -9.88 -2.28 3.20
N ASP A 80 -10.91 -1.89 3.97
CA ASP A 80 -10.78 -0.93 5.07
C ASP A 80 -9.86 -1.39 6.21
N ASP A 81 -9.69 -2.69 6.39
CA ASP A 81 -8.82 -3.29 7.41
C ASP A 81 -7.34 -3.28 6.99
N HIS A 82 -7.04 -3.25 5.69
CA HIS A 82 -5.66 -3.23 5.20
C HIS A 82 -4.87 -2.02 5.72
N ARG A 83 -5.52 -0.87 5.93
CA ARG A 83 -4.87 0.35 6.45
C ARG A 83 -4.32 0.17 7.87
N LEU A 84 -4.92 -0.73 8.64
CA LEU A 84 -4.55 -0.99 10.03
C LEU A 84 -3.47 -2.08 10.14
N GLN A 85 -3.10 -2.70 9.02
CA GLN A 85 -2.07 -3.74 8.90
C GLN A 85 -0.74 -3.18 8.38
N LEU A 86 -0.63 -1.85 8.22
CA LEU A 86 0.56 -1.18 7.71
C LEU A 86 1.58 -0.91 8.82
N VAL A 87 2.82 -1.34 8.58
CA VAL A 87 3.91 -1.31 9.55
C VAL A 87 5.19 -0.79 8.92
N SER A 88 6.07 -0.28 9.76
CA SER A 88 7.47 0.01 9.42
C SER A 88 8.38 -0.62 10.47
N LEU A 89 9.46 -1.23 10.00
CA LEU A 89 10.43 -1.92 10.85
C LEU A 89 11.70 -1.08 10.91
N THR A 90 12.17 -0.79 12.12
CA THR A 90 13.36 0.04 12.32
C THR A 90 14.42 -0.65 13.15
N GLN A 91 15.66 -0.20 13.01
CA GLN A 91 16.76 -0.66 13.83
C GLN A 91 17.59 0.53 14.32
N GLY A 92 17.87 0.54 15.62
CA GLY A 92 18.75 1.52 16.27
C GLY A 92 20.21 1.07 16.22
N SER A 93 20.74 0.85 15.03
CA SER A 93 22.11 0.36 14.79
C SER A 93 22.82 1.25 13.75
N CYS A 94 24.14 1.16 13.65
CA CYS A 94 24.95 1.92 12.69
C CYS A 94 24.98 3.46 12.90
N GLY A 95 24.85 3.94 14.15
CA GLY A 95 24.96 5.37 14.47
C GLY A 95 23.69 6.20 14.24
N GLY A 96 22.55 5.55 13.98
CA GLY A 96 21.25 6.22 13.84
C GLY A 96 20.09 5.23 13.84
N THR A 97 18.87 5.75 13.65
CA THR A 97 17.72 4.89 13.36
C THR A 97 17.63 4.68 11.86
N THR A 98 17.55 3.43 11.42
CA THR A 98 17.36 3.08 10.02
C THR A 98 16.04 2.32 9.84
N PHE A 99 15.50 2.34 8.62
CA PHE A 99 14.22 1.74 8.26
C PHE A 99 14.43 0.63 7.25
N LEU A 100 13.79 -0.52 7.47
CA LEU A 100 13.70 -1.56 6.45
C LEU A 100 13.02 -0.99 5.22
N SER A 101 13.65 -1.12 4.05
CA SER A 101 13.15 -0.52 2.81
C SER A 101 13.50 -1.38 1.60
N GLY A 102 12.59 -1.45 0.63
CA GLY A 102 12.84 -2.06 -0.67
C GLY A 102 13.44 -1.05 -1.65
N LEU A 103 14.77 -0.92 -1.67
CA LEU A 103 15.44 -0.03 -2.61
C LEU A 103 15.33 -0.55 -4.04
N ASN A 104 15.07 0.38 -4.95
CA ASN A 104 15.14 0.12 -6.38
C ASN A 104 16.58 0.30 -6.84
N ALA A 105 17.25 -0.76 -7.33
CA ALA A 105 18.61 -0.67 -7.84
C ALA A 105 18.68 0.18 -9.12
N SER A 106 17.60 0.22 -9.90
CA SER A 106 17.32 1.16 -10.98
C SER A 106 15.82 1.10 -11.33
N GLY A 107 15.23 2.21 -11.79
CA GLY A 107 13.78 2.37 -12.04
C GLY A 107 13.07 1.34 -12.91
N LEU A 108 13.81 0.41 -13.52
CA LEU A 108 13.39 -0.60 -14.50
C LEU A 108 13.63 -2.05 -14.05
N ASP A 109 14.18 -2.26 -12.85
CA ASP A 109 14.59 -3.59 -12.42
C ASP A 109 13.39 -4.48 -12.07
N ALA A 110 13.44 -5.71 -12.57
CA ALA A 110 12.45 -6.75 -12.26
C ALA A 110 12.47 -7.16 -10.78
N THR A 111 13.49 -6.74 -10.01
CA THR A 111 13.71 -7.14 -8.62
C THR A 111 14.24 -5.96 -7.81
N ARG A 112 13.72 -5.77 -6.59
CA ARG A 112 14.27 -4.85 -5.59
C ARG A 112 14.99 -5.62 -4.50
N LEU A 113 16.07 -5.06 -3.96
CA LEU A 113 16.78 -5.60 -2.81
C LEU A 113 16.29 -4.92 -1.53
N LEU A 114 16.12 -5.70 -0.46
CA LEU A 114 15.85 -5.12 0.86
C LEU A 114 17.13 -4.60 1.50
N THR A 115 17.00 -3.44 2.11
CA THR A 115 18.09 -2.78 2.82
C THR A 115 17.57 -2.09 4.08
N MET A 116 18.48 -1.52 4.86
CA MET A 116 18.17 -0.53 5.88
C MET A 116 18.56 0.86 5.36
N ALA A 117 17.58 1.75 5.24
CA ALA A 117 17.73 3.10 4.72
C ALA A 117 17.64 4.15 5.83
N ALA A 118 18.14 5.36 5.55
CA ALA A 118 17.97 6.51 6.43
C ALA A 118 16.47 6.84 6.65
N PRO A 119 16.10 7.51 7.76
CA PRO A 119 14.72 7.91 8.03
C PRO A 119 14.14 8.71 6.85
N PRO A 120 13.06 8.23 6.21
CA PRO A 120 12.50 8.92 5.06
C PRO A 120 11.60 10.08 5.51
N LYS A 121 11.49 11.10 4.66
CA LYS A 121 10.47 12.14 4.81
C LYS A 121 9.10 11.56 4.44
N LEU A 122 8.09 11.84 5.27
CA LEU A 122 6.70 11.43 5.00
C LEU A 122 6.21 12.02 3.67
N GLY A 123 5.46 11.21 2.91
CA GLY A 123 4.95 11.61 1.60
C GLY A 123 5.96 11.48 0.45
N THR A 124 7.01 10.69 0.62
CA THR A 124 8.01 10.42 -0.44
C THR A 124 7.99 8.94 -0.84
N ASN A 125 8.56 8.63 -1.99
CA ASN A 125 8.80 7.24 -2.41
C ASN A 125 9.52 6.41 -1.34
N ALA A 126 10.47 7.01 -0.62
CA ALA A 126 11.23 6.32 0.42
C ALA A 126 10.34 5.93 1.61
N ALA A 127 9.34 6.75 1.97
CA ALA A 127 8.37 6.40 3.01
C ALA A 127 7.44 5.26 2.56
N ALA A 128 7.01 5.28 1.29
CA ALA A 128 6.20 4.22 0.71
C ALA A 128 6.98 2.89 0.64
N GLN A 129 8.25 2.92 0.25
CA GLN A 129 9.14 1.75 0.17
C GLN A 129 9.56 1.20 1.53
N ALA A 130 9.46 2.01 2.60
CA ALA A 130 9.70 1.61 3.99
C ALA A 130 8.42 1.20 4.74
N THR A 131 7.29 1.11 4.03
CA THR A 131 6.00 0.70 4.59
C THR A 131 5.60 -0.65 4.02
N PHE A 132 5.21 -1.57 4.89
CA PHE A 132 4.78 -2.91 4.51
C PHE A 132 3.42 -3.20 5.12
N ARG A 133 2.59 -3.95 4.40
CA ARG A 133 1.39 -4.58 4.94
C ARG A 133 1.75 -5.98 5.42
N LEU A 134 1.31 -6.32 6.64
CA LEU A 134 1.37 -7.68 7.14
C LEU A 134 0.21 -8.49 6.58
N VAL A 135 0.51 -9.50 5.76
CA VAL A 135 -0.49 -10.43 5.23
C VAL A 135 -0.45 -11.71 6.07
N TYR A 136 -1.47 -11.92 6.92
CA TYR A 136 -1.54 -13.08 7.81
C TYR A 136 -1.94 -14.35 7.05
N THR A 137 -1.22 -15.46 7.29
CA THR A 137 -1.45 -16.74 6.59
C THR A 137 -1.79 -17.90 7.53
N ASP A 138 -1.78 -17.68 8.84
CA ASP A 138 -1.88 -18.71 9.89
C ASP A 138 -3.33 -19.04 10.32
N GLN A 139 -4.32 -18.90 9.43
CA GLN A 139 -5.75 -19.25 9.61
C GLN A 139 -6.47 -18.64 10.83
N LYS A 140 -5.79 -17.97 11.76
CA LYS A 140 -6.42 -17.29 12.90
C LYS A 140 -6.89 -15.90 12.51
N ALA A 141 -7.90 -15.40 13.22
CA ALA A 141 -8.51 -14.11 13.00
C ALA A 141 -7.46 -12.99 12.88
N VAL A 142 -7.61 -12.17 11.84
CA VAL A 142 -6.73 -11.04 11.58
C VAL A 142 -6.96 -9.99 12.67
N PRO A 143 -5.90 -9.52 13.35
CA PRO A 143 -6.06 -8.47 14.35
C PRO A 143 -6.51 -7.17 13.69
N PRO A 144 -7.45 -6.41 14.29
CA PRO A 144 -7.92 -5.15 13.73
C PRO A 144 -6.80 -4.12 13.58
N ILE A 145 -5.82 -4.09 14.48
CA ILE A 145 -4.68 -3.17 14.46
C ILE A 145 -3.40 -3.99 14.61
N ALA A 146 -2.42 -3.74 13.75
CA ALA A 146 -1.09 -4.31 13.89
C ALA A 146 -0.38 -3.70 15.12
N SER A 147 -0.26 -4.49 16.19
CA SER A 147 0.56 -4.17 17.36
C SER A 147 1.55 -5.28 17.60
N ARG A 148 2.70 -4.98 18.23
CA ARG A 148 3.73 -5.98 18.55
C ARG A 148 3.13 -7.24 19.19
N GLN A 149 2.29 -7.06 20.21
CA GLN A 149 1.67 -8.17 20.96
C GLN A 149 0.72 -8.99 20.08
N ALA A 150 0.00 -8.35 19.16
CA ALA A 150 -0.92 -9.05 18.27
C ALA A 150 -0.22 -9.80 17.14
N VAL A 151 1.01 -9.38 16.77
CA VAL A 151 1.77 -10.00 15.67
C VAL A 151 2.71 -11.10 16.12
N ILE A 152 3.17 -11.12 17.38
CA ILE A 152 4.04 -12.19 17.89
C ILE A 152 3.32 -13.55 17.80
N GLY A 153 4.05 -14.55 17.31
CA GLY A 153 3.55 -15.91 17.08
C GLY A 153 2.66 -16.06 15.84
N ARG A 154 2.50 -15.00 15.04
CA ARG A 154 1.79 -15.03 13.77
C ARG A 154 2.72 -15.43 12.63
N VAL A 155 2.15 -16.00 11.57
CA VAL A 155 2.84 -16.28 10.32
C VAL A 155 2.35 -15.28 9.26
N VAL A 156 3.28 -14.56 8.65
CA VAL A 156 2.99 -13.41 7.79
C VAL A 156 3.80 -13.42 6.51
N LEU A 157 3.28 -12.77 5.48
CA LEU A 157 4.04 -12.24 4.36
C LEU A 157 4.22 -10.73 4.56
N LEU A 158 5.35 -10.19 4.10
CA LEU A 158 5.58 -8.74 4.04
C LEU A 158 5.26 -8.27 2.62
N GLU A 159 4.15 -7.57 2.43
CA GLU A 159 3.78 -6.94 1.16
C GLU A 159 4.18 -5.46 1.17
N PRO A 160 5.06 -4.98 0.26
CA PRO A 160 5.40 -3.56 0.20
C PRO A 160 4.17 -2.72 -0.18
N PHE A 161 3.98 -1.58 0.50
CA PHE A 161 2.85 -0.69 0.27
C PHE A 161 2.76 -0.20 -1.19
N ASP A 162 3.90 0.11 -1.80
CA ASP A 162 3.99 0.62 -3.18
C ASP A 162 3.97 -0.48 -4.26
N LEU A 163 3.91 -1.76 -3.86
CA LEU A 163 3.87 -2.93 -4.76
C LEU A 163 2.79 -3.94 -4.32
N PRO A 164 1.49 -3.66 -4.53
CA PRO A 164 0.43 -4.62 -4.21
C PRO A 164 0.65 -5.97 -4.90
N ASP A 165 0.25 -7.05 -4.22
CA ASP A 165 0.43 -8.45 -4.63
C ASP A 165 1.87 -8.96 -4.70
N LYS A 166 2.88 -8.12 -4.41
CA LYS A 166 4.27 -8.55 -4.31
C LYS A 166 4.64 -8.75 -2.84
N VAL A 167 5.59 -9.65 -2.60
CA VAL A 167 6.03 -9.98 -1.25
C VAL A 167 7.54 -10.05 -1.19
N VAL A 168 8.06 -9.78 -0.01
CA VAL A 168 9.46 -10.00 0.33
C VAL A 168 9.75 -11.51 0.35
N SER A 169 10.86 -11.91 -0.24
CA SER A 169 11.32 -13.31 -0.28
C SER A 169 12.80 -13.40 0.07
N HIS A 170 13.18 -14.43 0.81
CA HIS A 170 14.59 -14.77 1.02
C HIS A 170 15.15 -15.64 -0.12
N GLN A 171 16.45 -15.57 -0.35
CA GLN A 171 17.15 -16.40 -1.35
C GLN A 171 17.97 -17.53 -0.71
N GLY A 172 17.64 -17.89 0.53
CA GLY A 172 18.38 -18.85 1.35
C GLY A 172 19.41 -18.18 2.26
N ALA A 173 20.08 -19.00 3.08
CA ALA A 173 21.01 -18.53 4.10
C ALA A 173 22.19 -17.76 3.50
N GLY A 174 22.55 -16.63 4.13
CA GLY A 174 23.63 -15.74 3.72
C GLY A 174 23.30 -14.87 2.51
N LYS A 175 22.10 -14.98 1.92
CA LYS A 175 21.69 -14.21 0.74
C LYS A 175 20.73 -13.09 1.12
N GLY A 176 20.73 -12.03 0.31
CA GLY A 176 19.87 -10.87 0.49
C GLY A 176 18.38 -11.19 0.28
N LEU A 177 17.52 -10.43 0.93
CA LEU A 177 16.07 -10.49 0.72
C LEU A 177 15.68 -9.64 -0.49
N ILE A 178 14.74 -10.12 -1.29
CA ILE A 178 14.33 -9.50 -2.54
C ILE A 178 12.81 -9.33 -2.65
N ILE A 179 12.38 -8.44 -3.54
CA ILE A 179 11.00 -8.32 -3.99
C ILE A 179 10.99 -8.43 -5.52
N SER A 180 10.31 -9.43 -6.06
CA SER A 180 10.12 -9.56 -7.51
C SER A 180 9.02 -8.60 -7.99
N VAL A 181 9.41 -7.50 -8.62
CA VAL A 181 8.53 -6.37 -8.98
C VAL A 181 7.64 -6.69 -10.18
N THR A 182 8.21 -7.30 -11.22
CA THR A 182 7.51 -7.53 -12.50
C THR A 182 7.36 -9.01 -12.85
N ALA A 183 8.00 -9.90 -12.11
CA ALA A 183 7.83 -11.34 -12.30
C ALA A 183 6.50 -11.81 -11.71
N ASP A 184 5.96 -12.88 -12.29
CA ASP A 184 4.85 -13.61 -11.71
C ASP A 184 5.22 -14.10 -10.32
N VAL A 185 4.26 -14.03 -9.40
CA VAL A 185 4.49 -14.53 -8.05
C VAL A 185 4.61 -16.05 -8.15
N PRO A 186 5.73 -16.65 -7.70
CA PRO A 186 5.89 -18.09 -7.75
C PRO A 186 4.72 -18.78 -7.03
N PRO A 187 4.25 -19.93 -7.55
CA PRO A 187 3.17 -20.68 -6.90
C PRO A 187 3.60 -21.16 -5.51
N ASP A 188 4.89 -21.50 -5.35
CA ASP A 188 5.51 -21.78 -4.07
C ASP A 188 6.00 -20.48 -3.42
N ARG A 189 5.33 -20.07 -2.34
CA ARG A 189 5.65 -18.86 -1.57
C ARG A 189 6.43 -19.16 -0.29
N THR A 190 6.94 -20.38 -0.09
CA THR A 190 7.64 -20.79 1.14
C THR A 190 8.76 -19.81 1.53
N ALA A 191 9.51 -19.31 0.56
CA ALA A 191 10.58 -18.34 0.78
C ALA A 191 10.12 -16.92 1.19
N SER A 192 8.82 -16.64 1.13
CA SER A 192 8.22 -15.35 1.49
C SER A 192 7.51 -15.38 2.85
N VAL A 193 7.46 -16.54 3.49
CA VAL A 193 6.72 -16.77 4.73
C VAL A 193 7.64 -16.57 5.93
N PHE A 194 7.24 -15.68 6.83
CA PHE A 194 7.98 -15.38 8.05
C PHE A 194 7.11 -15.60 9.28
N ARG A 195 7.68 -16.25 10.29
CA ARG A 195 7.12 -16.30 11.64
C ARG A 195 7.64 -15.10 12.42
N VAL A 196 6.72 -14.33 12.98
CA VAL A 196 7.07 -13.22 13.85
C VAL A 196 7.29 -13.77 15.26
N VAL A 197 8.47 -13.53 15.82
CA VAL A 197 8.81 -13.92 17.19
C VAL A 197 9.20 -12.70 18.02
N GLU A 198 9.32 -12.87 19.33
CA GLU A 198 9.89 -11.82 20.19
C GLU A 198 11.30 -11.47 19.71
N GLY A 199 11.67 -10.19 19.81
CA GLY A 199 13.00 -9.74 19.43
C GLY A 199 14.08 -10.53 20.14
N LEU A 200 15.03 -11.06 19.38
CA LEU A 200 16.13 -11.87 19.93
C LEU A 200 17.03 -11.06 20.88
N ASP A 201 17.04 -9.73 20.77
CA ASP A 201 17.74 -8.84 21.70
C ASP A 201 17.16 -8.82 23.12
N GLY A 202 15.99 -9.45 23.34
CA GLY A 202 15.31 -9.54 24.63
C GLY A 202 14.58 -8.26 25.04
N THR A 203 14.51 -7.25 24.16
CA THR A 203 13.78 -6.02 24.45
C THR A 203 12.29 -6.19 24.17
N SER A 204 11.47 -5.54 25.00
CA SER A 204 10.00 -5.64 24.89
C SER A 204 9.42 -4.84 23.72
N THR A 205 10.25 -4.11 22.97
CA THR A 205 9.83 -3.22 21.87
C THR A 205 10.13 -3.79 20.48
N THR A 206 10.95 -4.84 20.39
CA THR A 206 11.39 -5.40 19.11
C THR A 206 10.75 -6.75 18.81
N ILE A 207 10.75 -7.09 17.53
CA ILE A 207 10.39 -8.39 16.98
C ILE A 207 11.56 -8.94 16.16
N SER A 208 11.55 -10.23 15.91
CA SER A 208 12.41 -10.86 14.91
C SER A 208 11.57 -11.63 13.91
N LEU A 209 12.06 -11.70 12.67
CA LEU A 209 11.40 -12.39 11.56
C LEU A 209 12.18 -13.66 11.26
N GLU A 210 11.60 -14.80 11.60
CA GLU A 210 12.15 -16.12 11.34
C GLU A 210 11.60 -16.66 10.02
N ALA A 211 12.44 -17.24 9.16
CA ALA A 211 11.96 -17.89 7.94
C ALA A 211 11.19 -19.16 8.30
N ASP A 212 9.93 -19.27 7.86
CA ASP A 212 9.08 -20.42 8.21
C ASP A 212 9.57 -21.73 7.57
N SER A 213 10.16 -21.63 6.36
CA SER A 213 10.75 -22.77 5.67
C SER A 213 12.05 -23.28 6.29
N THR A 214 12.69 -22.49 7.16
CA THR A 214 13.98 -22.85 7.78
C THR A 214 14.06 -22.27 9.20
N PRO A 215 13.41 -22.92 10.18
CA PRO A 215 13.43 -22.49 11.56
C PRO A 215 14.85 -22.32 12.09
N GLY A 216 15.06 -21.29 12.90
CA GLY A 216 16.35 -20.85 13.41
C GLY A 216 17.07 -19.84 12.50
N CYS A 217 16.56 -19.55 11.30
CA CYS A 217 17.14 -18.54 10.42
C CYS A 217 16.33 -17.24 10.44
N PHE A 218 17.00 -16.12 10.64
CA PHE A 218 16.36 -14.82 10.88
C PHE A 218 16.75 -13.77 9.85
N VAL A 219 15.83 -12.86 9.57
CA VAL A 219 16.13 -11.62 8.84
C VAL A 219 17.12 -10.81 9.68
N HIS A 220 18.20 -10.39 9.04
CA HIS A 220 19.37 -9.84 9.70
C HIS A 220 19.99 -8.72 8.87
N HIS A 221 20.39 -7.64 9.53
CA HIS A 221 21.15 -6.56 8.92
C HIS A 221 22.43 -6.30 9.72
N ASP A 222 23.58 -6.51 9.08
CA ASP A 222 24.87 -6.21 9.68
C ASP A 222 25.39 -4.86 9.20
N CYS A 223 25.46 -3.88 10.10
CA CYS A 223 26.06 -2.57 9.83
C CYS A 223 27.51 -2.67 9.37
N VAL A 224 28.26 -3.65 9.86
CA VAL A 224 29.71 -3.71 9.71
C VAL A 224 30.08 -4.30 8.35
N SER A 225 29.30 -5.28 7.87
CA SER A 225 29.61 -5.98 6.63
C SER A 225 29.10 -5.28 5.36
N GLY A 226 28.12 -4.37 5.48
CA GLY A 226 27.60 -3.59 4.36
C GLY A 226 26.74 -4.39 3.36
N ASP A 227 26.44 -5.66 3.66
CA ASP A 227 25.80 -6.61 2.74
C ASP A 227 24.26 -6.46 2.62
N GLY A 228 23.70 -5.37 3.11
CA GLY A 228 22.25 -5.15 3.15
C GLY A 228 21.50 -6.15 4.05
N VAL A 229 20.20 -6.30 3.82
CA VAL A 229 19.34 -7.17 4.64
C VAL A 229 19.34 -8.59 4.06
N ARG A 230 19.70 -9.58 4.89
CA ARG A 230 19.89 -10.98 4.50
C ARG A 230 19.23 -11.95 5.47
N LEU A 231 19.04 -13.19 5.03
CA LEU A 231 18.65 -14.28 5.91
C LEU A 231 19.90 -14.91 6.53
N VAL A 232 20.00 -15.00 7.84
CA VAL A 232 21.15 -15.59 8.54
C VAL A 232 20.68 -16.68 9.48
N CYS A 233 21.27 -17.86 9.33
CA CYS A 233 21.14 -18.97 10.27
C CYS A 233 22.39 -18.94 11.15
N PRO A 234 22.29 -18.55 12.43
CA PRO A 234 23.41 -18.71 13.32
C PRO A 234 23.71 -20.21 13.40
N ALA A 235 24.98 -20.57 13.24
CA ALA A 235 25.40 -21.93 13.51
C ALA A 235 25.13 -22.27 14.99
N ASN A 236 25.22 -23.55 15.37
CA ASN A 236 25.25 -23.98 16.78
C ASN A 236 26.49 -23.44 17.56
N ASP A 237 27.16 -22.44 17.02
CA ASP A 237 28.31 -21.76 17.53
C ASP A 237 27.85 -20.58 18.40
N ALA A 238 28.16 -20.65 19.69
CA ALA A 238 27.77 -19.66 20.68
C ALA A 238 28.29 -18.25 20.33
N ASP A 239 29.41 -18.15 19.61
CA ASP A 239 30.01 -16.88 19.20
C ASP A 239 29.19 -16.19 18.10
N ARG A 240 28.60 -16.98 17.18
CA ARG A 240 27.70 -16.48 16.12
C ARG A 240 26.29 -16.20 16.61
N ASN A 241 25.90 -16.74 17.77
CA ASN A 241 24.65 -16.46 18.46
C ASN A 241 24.77 -15.35 19.54
N GLY A 242 25.86 -14.58 19.50
CA GLY A 242 26.15 -13.51 20.44
C GLY A 242 25.16 -12.34 20.40
N ALA A 243 25.32 -11.40 21.34
CA ALA A 243 24.45 -10.23 21.47
C ALA A 243 24.39 -9.37 20.19
N ALA A 244 25.48 -9.32 19.42
CA ALA A 244 25.55 -8.60 18.15
C ALA A 244 24.56 -9.18 17.12
N PHE A 245 24.55 -10.50 16.93
CA PHE A 245 23.60 -11.18 16.05
C PHE A 245 22.15 -10.91 16.48
N ARG A 246 21.87 -11.09 17.78
CA ARG A 246 20.52 -10.89 18.32
C ARG A 246 20.01 -9.46 18.12
N THR A 247 20.89 -8.47 18.28
CA THR A 247 20.57 -7.06 17.99
C THR A 247 20.34 -6.83 16.50
N ALA A 248 21.22 -7.36 15.65
CA ALA A 248 21.14 -7.23 14.19
C ALA A 248 19.95 -7.96 13.55
N ALA A 249 19.39 -8.97 14.22
CA ALA A 249 18.18 -9.70 13.83
C ALA A 249 16.90 -9.20 14.52
N SER A 250 16.98 -8.12 15.32
CA SER A 250 15.83 -7.53 16.02
C SER A 250 15.47 -6.18 15.42
N PHE A 251 14.17 -5.95 15.26
CA PHE A 251 13.60 -4.75 14.66
C PHE A 251 12.52 -4.17 15.56
N THR A 252 12.58 -2.86 15.81
CA THR A 252 11.50 -2.14 16.47
C THR A 252 10.29 -2.11 15.54
N PHE A 253 9.14 -2.47 16.11
CA PHE A 253 7.88 -2.55 15.38
C PHE A 253 7.10 -1.24 15.51
N GLY A 254 6.84 -0.57 14.39
CA GLY A 254 6.13 0.71 14.36
C GLY A 254 5.00 0.74 13.32
N ASN A 255 4.18 1.80 13.40
CA ASN A 255 3.15 2.08 12.41
C ASN A 255 3.79 2.38 11.04
N GLY A 256 3.09 2.03 9.97
CA GLY A 256 3.50 2.37 8.61
C GLY A 256 3.66 3.88 8.41
N LEU A 257 4.67 4.25 7.63
CA LEU A 257 4.94 5.66 7.28
C LEU A 257 4.02 6.19 6.17
N SER A 258 3.49 5.29 5.34
CA SER A 258 2.49 5.57 4.31
C SER A 258 1.16 4.87 4.64
N GLY A 259 0.06 5.42 4.13
CA GLY A 259 -1.29 4.94 4.42
C GLY A 259 -2.18 4.93 3.20
N TYR A 260 -3.14 4.00 3.17
CA TYR A 260 -4.18 4.02 2.13
C TYR A 260 -5.13 5.19 2.36
N HIS A 261 -5.35 6.01 1.33
CA HIS A 261 -6.46 6.94 1.29
C HIS A 261 -7.79 6.15 1.30
N PRO A 262 -8.88 6.64 1.92
CA PRO A 262 -10.20 5.98 1.87
C PRO A 262 -10.77 5.72 0.46
N ILE A 263 -10.18 6.36 -0.56
CA ILE A 263 -10.51 6.22 -1.98
C ILE A 263 -9.32 5.57 -2.69
N SER A 264 -8.78 4.49 -2.12
CA SER A 264 -7.67 3.75 -2.74
C SER A 264 -8.19 2.48 -3.39
N PHE A 265 -7.62 2.14 -4.54
CA PHE A 265 -7.96 0.94 -5.29
C PHE A 265 -6.68 0.17 -5.65
N THR A 266 -6.79 -1.13 -5.86
CA THR A 266 -5.76 -1.93 -6.53
C THR A 266 -6.20 -2.23 -7.95
N ALA A 267 -5.29 -2.07 -8.91
CA ALA A 267 -5.53 -2.40 -10.30
C ALA A 267 -4.52 -3.43 -10.80
N LYS A 268 -4.98 -4.47 -11.50
CA LYS A 268 -4.10 -5.49 -12.10
C LYS A 268 -3.48 -4.97 -13.40
N GLY A 269 -2.15 -4.91 -13.45
CA GLY A 269 -1.38 -4.65 -14.66
C GLY A 269 -0.85 -5.92 -15.31
N THR A 270 -0.22 -5.77 -16.48
CA THR A 270 0.39 -6.90 -17.21
C THR A 270 1.60 -7.49 -16.49
N LYS A 271 2.41 -6.63 -15.87
CA LYS A 271 3.64 -7.02 -15.15
C LYS A 271 3.50 -6.91 -13.62
N ARG A 272 2.67 -5.99 -13.15
CA ARG A 272 2.51 -5.68 -11.73
C ARG A 272 1.14 -5.11 -11.43
N SER A 273 0.74 -5.17 -10.18
CA SER A 273 -0.42 -4.41 -9.71
C SER A 273 -0.03 -2.98 -9.33
N PHE A 274 -1.02 -2.10 -9.39
CA PHE A 274 -0.91 -0.70 -9.05
C PHE A 274 -1.75 -0.40 -7.82
N LEU A 275 -1.19 0.38 -6.90
CA LEU A 275 -1.99 1.08 -5.89
C LEU A 275 -2.43 2.41 -6.50
N LEU A 276 -3.74 2.55 -6.73
CA LEU A 276 -4.37 3.76 -7.23
C LEU A 276 -4.89 4.60 -6.07
N GLN A 277 -4.57 5.89 -6.04
CA GLN A 277 -5.05 6.83 -5.03
C GLN A 277 -5.43 8.17 -5.68
N PRO A 278 -6.24 9.03 -5.04
CA PRO A 278 -6.54 10.34 -5.61
C PRO A 278 -5.25 11.14 -5.76
N LEU A 279 -5.06 11.82 -6.91
CA LEU A 279 -3.85 12.64 -7.13
C LEU A 279 -3.58 13.62 -5.98
N LEU A 280 -4.65 14.20 -5.41
CA LEU A 280 -4.58 15.16 -4.31
C LEU A 280 -4.11 14.54 -2.97
N SER A 281 -4.02 13.21 -2.85
CA SER A 281 -3.48 12.57 -1.66
C SER A 281 -1.97 12.41 -1.68
N LEU A 282 -1.33 12.55 -2.84
CA LEU A 282 0.12 12.42 -2.99
C LEU A 282 0.81 13.75 -2.70
N ARG A 283 2.07 13.67 -2.25
CA ARG A 283 2.91 14.83 -1.97
C ARG A 283 4.12 14.84 -2.91
N ASP A 284 5.13 14.04 -2.58
CA ASP A 284 6.41 13.94 -3.28
C ASP A 284 6.63 12.51 -3.84
N GLU A 285 5.61 11.64 -3.83
CA GLU A 285 5.66 10.33 -4.48
C GLU A 285 5.62 10.42 -6.01
N THR A 286 6.30 9.49 -6.68
CA THR A 286 6.19 9.32 -8.14
C THR A 286 4.94 8.54 -8.49
N TYR A 287 4.23 9.00 -9.52
CA TYR A 287 2.98 8.39 -9.95
C TYR A 287 2.82 8.35 -11.48
N THR A 288 1.98 7.43 -11.93
CA THR A 288 1.46 7.33 -13.29
C THR A 288 0.01 7.80 -13.33
N THR A 289 -0.27 8.76 -14.21
CA THR A 289 -1.62 9.35 -14.38
C THR A 289 -2.46 8.64 -15.43
N TYR A 290 -1.83 8.22 -16.52
CA TYR A 290 -2.50 7.64 -17.67
C TYR A 290 -1.99 6.23 -17.88
N PHE A 291 -2.92 5.33 -18.15
CA PHE A 291 -2.63 3.91 -18.30
C PHE A 291 -2.95 3.43 -19.70
N ASN A 292 -2.11 2.53 -20.19
CA ASN A 292 -2.41 1.78 -21.39
C ASN A 292 -3.45 0.70 -21.03
N VAL A 293 -4.60 0.74 -21.69
CA VAL A 293 -5.76 -0.12 -21.44
C VAL A 293 -5.93 -1.16 -22.56
N GLY A 294 -4.95 -1.27 -23.47
CA GLY A 294 -4.99 -2.02 -24.73
C GLY A 294 -5.84 -3.31 -24.76
N GLY A 295 -7.01 -3.22 -25.41
CA GLY A 295 -7.69 -4.33 -26.08
C GLY A 295 -7.26 -4.40 -27.55
N THR A 296 -7.20 -5.60 -28.12
CA THR A 296 -6.94 -5.80 -29.57
C THR A 296 -7.96 -5.01 -30.41
N PHE A 297 -7.51 -3.98 -31.12
CA PHE A 297 -8.34 -3.26 -32.09
C PHE A 297 -8.56 -4.12 -33.33
N TRP A 298 -9.72 -4.76 -33.43
CA TRP A 298 -10.35 -4.91 -34.73
C TRP A 298 -10.98 -3.56 -35.09
N TYR A 299 -10.65 -3.07 -36.28
CA TYR A 299 -11.21 -1.85 -36.87
C TYR A 299 -12.74 -1.87 -36.76
N CYS A 300 -13.32 -0.94 -36.00
CA CYS A 300 -14.77 -0.71 -36.02
C CYS A 300 -15.02 0.76 -36.39
N PRO A 301 -15.74 1.05 -37.48
CA PRO A 301 -15.95 2.40 -37.95
C PRO A 301 -16.84 3.18 -36.97
N ARG A 302 -16.57 4.50 -36.89
CA ARG A 302 -17.18 5.47 -35.98
C ARG A 302 -18.70 5.26 -35.78
N GLY A 303 -19.08 4.90 -34.56
CA GLY A 303 -20.43 4.99 -33.98
C GLY A 303 -20.36 5.70 -32.62
N PRO A 304 -21.48 6.24 -32.08
CA PRO A 304 -21.44 7.21 -31.00
C PRO A 304 -20.92 6.62 -29.68
N LYS A 305 -20.19 7.45 -28.92
CA LYS A 305 -19.59 7.14 -27.62
C LYS A 305 -20.66 6.63 -26.64
N GLN A 306 -20.59 5.35 -26.26
CA GLN A 306 -21.40 4.79 -25.18
C GLN A 306 -20.50 4.59 -23.96
N ALA A 307 -20.84 5.25 -22.86
CA ALA A 307 -20.16 5.08 -21.58
C ALA A 307 -20.67 3.79 -20.94
N ASP A 308 -19.77 2.82 -20.75
CA ASP A 308 -20.10 1.59 -20.02
C ASP A 308 -20.08 1.91 -18.52
N THR A 309 -21.26 1.86 -17.88
CA THR A 309 -21.46 2.23 -16.47
C THR A 309 -22.02 1.03 -15.75
N THR A 310 -21.17 0.23 -15.10
CA THR A 310 -21.60 -0.83 -14.19
C THR A 310 -21.82 -0.25 -12.80
N MET A 311 -23.05 -0.35 -12.30
CA MET A 311 -23.49 0.23 -11.02
C MET A 311 -23.20 -0.69 -9.84
N GLN A 312 -22.70 -0.12 -8.74
CA GLN A 312 -22.78 -0.71 -7.40
C GLN A 312 -23.16 0.36 -6.38
N THR A 313 -23.98 -0.03 -5.41
CA THR A 313 -24.51 0.79 -4.31
C THR A 313 -23.56 0.83 -3.12
N TRP A 314 -23.26 2.02 -2.62
CA TRP A 314 -22.47 2.24 -1.40
C TRP A 314 -23.37 2.81 -0.30
N ASN A 315 -23.44 2.15 0.85
CA ASN A 315 -24.21 2.61 2.01
C ASN A 315 -23.27 3.28 3.02
N PHE A 316 -23.45 4.58 3.26
CA PHE A 316 -22.80 5.30 4.35
C PHE A 316 -23.82 5.45 5.50
N LYS A 317 -23.50 4.92 6.68
CA LYS A 317 -24.21 5.27 7.92
C LYS A 317 -23.40 6.32 8.66
N SER A 318 -24.02 7.45 9.00
CA SER A 318 -23.50 8.39 9.99
C SER A 318 -24.48 8.50 11.16
N ASP A 319 -23.97 8.27 12.37
CA ASP A 319 -24.71 8.59 13.60
C ASP A 319 -24.44 10.05 13.95
N VAL A 320 -25.47 10.89 13.87
CA VAL A 320 -25.38 12.29 14.30
C VAL A 320 -25.58 12.32 15.81
N ALA A 321 -24.49 12.38 16.57
CA ALA A 321 -24.52 12.71 17.99
C ALA A 321 -24.69 14.23 18.17
N HIS A 322 -25.75 14.63 18.87
CA HIS A 322 -25.99 16.03 19.23
C HIS A 322 -24.91 16.55 20.18
N SER A 323 -24.11 17.52 19.73
CA SER A 323 -23.33 18.41 20.60
C SER A 323 -24.01 19.78 20.62
N THR A 324 -24.58 20.15 21.76
CA THR A 324 -25.07 21.50 22.05
C THR A 324 -23.88 22.39 22.42
N HIS A 325 -23.46 23.25 21.50
CA HIS A 325 -22.57 24.37 21.84
C HIS A 325 -23.38 25.65 22.09
N VAL A 326 -23.31 26.09 23.34
CA VAL A 326 -23.78 27.40 23.82
C VAL A 326 -23.00 28.51 23.12
N ALA A 327 -23.71 29.51 22.60
CA ALA A 327 -23.14 30.68 21.94
C ALA A 327 -22.36 31.54 22.96
N GLY A 328 -21.03 31.58 22.83
CA GLY A 328 -20.15 32.52 23.50
C GLY A 328 -19.85 33.72 22.58
N SER A 329 -20.19 34.92 23.07
CA SER A 329 -19.95 36.23 22.47
C SER A 329 -18.50 36.47 22.02
N ARG A 330 -18.31 37.02 20.81
CA ARG A 330 -17.02 37.50 20.28
C ARG A 330 -16.52 38.75 21.02
N PRO A 331 -15.24 38.83 21.41
CA PRO A 331 -14.57 40.10 21.65
C PRO A 331 -14.04 40.70 20.33
N SER A 332 -14.19 42.01 20.17
CA SER A 332 -13.68 42.82 19.06
C SER A 332 -12.15 42.88 19.04
N PRO A 333 -11.48 42.97 17.88
CA PRO A 333 -10.04 43.16 17.80
C PRO A 333 -9.64 44.63 18.07
N PRO A 334 -8.49 44.90 18.73
CA PRO A 334 -7.95 46.26 18.84
C PRO A 334 -7.25 46.70 17.54
N PRO A 335 -7.12 48.03 17.33
CA PRO A 335 -6.63 48.60 16.07
C PRO A 335 -5.11 48.46 15.91
N TYR A 336 -4.69 48.45 14.66
CA TYR A 336 -3.31 48.40 14.20
C TYR A 336 -2.51 49.64 14.62
N GLU A 337 -1.36 49.41 15.23
CA GLU A 337 -0.09 50.13 15.01
C GLU A 337 1.05 49.09 14.91
#